data_AF-G0NN02-F1
#
_entry.id   AF-G0NN02-F1
#
_cell.length_a   1.000
_cell.length_b   1.000
_cell.length_c   1.000
_cell.angle_alpha   90.00
_cell.angle_beta   90.00
_cell.angle_gamma   90.00
#
_symmetry.space_group_name_H-M   'P 1'
#
loop_
_entity.id
_entity.type
_entity.pdbx_description
1 polymer ?
#
loop_
_entity_poly.entity_id
_entity_poly.type
_entity_poly.pdbx_seq_one_letter_code
_entity_poly.pdbx_strand_id
1 'polypeptide(L)'
;MDGRMNPQTICKREIALTSSDLIPSTATPCATTITAPKAVRLVAFEPHDLSISSLRLWLIFEGDSINNKYIGNLYDAYSTSSASFNTWGKQVTIYKFNEIPQNNHSLFLGMDVQASGIVKYFRGLVCSPYCQINLDSTYAVNALITVSNDIYYLGKFKHFPTDSNLKIYEGQINDDHLLATVNSSNVLQTLPMAVKSSIKIYVLDKEKINMYLDTNPDDGDVYTLVNFNFNLTYFDLSGPSTTLKISVYRAGNEVFYGKYYQGNYPPSTPIKVLGDSLTVNYRTYGTATKGFRVDLLCTGEDQTSTIDPVKGPTTSGITTTNQFSPSSTRLTTEKYDTTTKASNRLISNILLIFIGMFLILW
;
A
#
# COMPACT_ATOMS: atom_id res chain seq x y z
N MET A 1 28.05 44.86 -23.39
CA MET A 1 26.75 45.26 -22.82
C MET A 1 26.70 44.72 -21.41
N ASP A 2 26.87 45.62 -20.45
CA ASP A 2 26.91 45.36 -19.02
C ASP A 2 25.48 45.07 -18.54
N GLY A 3 25.09 43.80 -18.60
CA GLY A 3 23.77 43.32 -18.20
C GLY A 3 23.77 42.94 -16.72
N ARG A 4 24.11 43.88 -15.83
CA ARG A 4 23.78 43.72 -14.41
C ARG A 4 22.26 43.68 -14.32
N MET A 5 21.70 42.49 -14.12
CA MET A 5 20.34 42.38 -13.59
C MET A 5 20.30 43.25 -12.33
N ASN A 6 19.55 44.35 -12.41
CA ASN A 6 19.20 45.14 -11.25
C ASN A 6 18.51 44.17 -10.26
N PRO A 7 19.04 43.96 -9.04
CA PRO A 7 18.38 43.11 -8.08
C PRO A 7 17.16 43.87 -7.60
N GLN A 8 16.05 43.76 -8.35
CA GLN A 8 14.75 43.85 -7.70
C GLN A 8 14.84 42.93 -6.51
N THR A 9 14.65 43.48 -5.32
CA THR A 9 14.81 42.76 -4.06
C THR A 9 13.85 41.59 -4.11
N ILE A 10 14.37 40.40 -4.45
CA ILE A 10 13.57 39.18 -4.51
C ILE A 10 12.94 39.05 -3.14
N CYS A 11 11.61 39.01 -3.10
CA CYS A 11 10.92 38.90 -1.83
C CYS A 11 11.37 37.61 -1.13
N LYS A 12 11.45 37.66 0.20
CA LYS A 12 11.90 36.54 1.01
C LYS A 12 10.75 36.02 1.86
N ARG A 13 10.68 34.70 1.98
CA ARG A 13 9.80 33.99 2.90
C ARG A 13 10.67 33.08 3.76
N GLU A 14 10.46 33.11 5.06
CA GLU A 14 11.20 32.28 6.00
C GLU A 14 10.27 31.24 6.63
N ILE A 15 10.77 30.02 6.77
CA ILE A 15 10.12 28.90 7.45
C ILE A 15 11.09 28.41 8.52
N ALA A 16 10.75 28.62 9.78
CA ALA A 16 11.49 28.05 10.91
C ALA A 16 10.82 26.73 11.32
N LEU A 17 11.59 25.64 11.29
CA LEU A 17 11.16 24.32 11.71
C LEU A 17 11.56 24.07 13.16
N THR A 18 10.72 23.33 13.90
CA THR A 18 11.14 22.62 15.10
C THR A 18 11.68 21.23 14.76
N SER A 19 12.10 20.45 15.77
CA SER A 19 12.63 19.09 15.59
C SER A 19 11.58 18.06 15.18
N SER A 20 10.29 18.42 15.15
CA SER A 20 9.17 17.53 14.81
C SER A 20 8.32 18.05 13.65
N ASP A 21 8.54 19.29 13.19
CA ASP A 21 7.68 19.91 12.18
C ASP A 21 7.89 19.33 10.79
N LEU A 22 6.75 19.23 10.09
CA LEU A 22 6.66 18.97 8.67
C LEU A 22 5.84 20.11 8.07
N ILE A 23 6.49 21.01 7.32
CA ILE A 23 5.84 22.21 6.78
C ILE A 23 5.79 22.14 5.25
N PRO A 24 4.61 21.91 4.65
CA PRO A 24 4.43 22.00 3.21
C PRO A 24 4.47 23.46 2.74
N SER A 25 4.93 23.66 1.51
CA SER A 25 4.94 24.95 0.85
C SER A 25 4.45 24.85 -0.59
N THR A 26 3.59 25.79 -0.94
CA THR A 26 3.11 26.03 -2.30
C THR A 26 4.12 26.84 -3.11
N ALA A 27 3.84 26.99 -4.41
CA ALA A 27 4.59 27.92 -5.26
C ALA A 27 4.46 29.35 -4.74
N THR A 28 5.56 30.10 -4.74
CA THR A 28 5.59 31.51 -4.35
C THR A 28 6.62 32.25 -5.21
N PRO A 29 6.39 33.54 -5.54
CA PRO A 29 7.38 34.35 -6.23
C PRO A 29 8.57 34.71 -5.34
N CYS A 30 8.47 34.47 -4.03
CA CYS A 30 9.54 34.74 -3.08
C CYS A 30 10.53 33.59 -2.98
N ALA A 31 11.80 33.92 -2.74
CA ALA A 31 12.77 32.94 -2.28
C ALA A 31 12.34 32.43 -0.90
N THR A 32 12.15 31.12 -0.76
CA THR A 32 11.74 30.48 0.50
C THR A 32 12.95 29.88 1.17
N THR A 33 13.33 30.42 2.33
CA THR A 33 14.41 29.89 3.17
C THR A 33 13.81 29.07 4.29
N ILE A 34 14.20 27.81 4.39
CA ILE A 34 13.82 26.90 5.48
C ILE A 34 15.01 26.78 6.43
N THR A 35 14.77 26.96 7.73
CA THR A 35 15.76 26.79 8.80
C THR A 35 15.32 25.66 9.73
N ALA A 36 16.20 24.70 10.00
CA ALA A 36 15.96 23.58 10.88
C ALA A 36 16.99 23.52 12.04
N PRO A 37 16.66 22.90 13.19
CA PRO A 37 17.58 22.78 14.32
C PRO A 37 18.90 22.08 13.97
N LYS A 38 18.85 21.01 13.17
CA LYS A 38 20.00 20.17 12.80
C LYS A 38 20.35 20.27 11.32
N ALA A 39 19.43 19.92 10.45
CA ALA A 39 19.59 20.00 9.00
C ALA A 39 18.21 19.89 8.34
N VAL A 40 18.06 20.47 7.15
CA VAL A 40 16.80 20.40 6.40
C VAL A 40 16.78 19.14 5.55
N ARG A 41 15.67 18.41 5.63
CA ARG A 41 15.29 17.40 4.66
C ARG A 41 14.12 17.92 3.85
N LEU A 42 14.24 17.84 2.52
CA LEU A 42 13.20 18.22 1.59
C LEU A 42 12.52 16.99 0.98
N VAL A 43 11.20 17.09 0.86
CA VAL A 43 10.36 16.15 0.11
C VAL A 43 9.65 16.95 -0.97
N ALA A 44 9.93 16.66 -2.24
CA ALA A 44 9.25 17.29 -3.37
C ALA A 44 7.99 16.51 -3.74
N PHE A 45 7.00 17.24 -4.27
CA PHE A 45 5.73 16.68 -4.75
C PHE A 45 5.59 16.90 -6.24
N GLU A 46 4.87 15.98 -6.90
CA GLU A 46 4.48 16.15 -8.29
C GLU A 46 3.54 17.36 -8.44
N PRO A 47 3.78 18.25 -9.42
CA PRO A 47 2.87 19.35 -9.67
C PRO A 47 1.58 18.83 -10.32
N HIS A 48 0.42 19.32 -9.86
CA HIS A 48 -0.89 18.83 -10.30
C HIS A 48 -1.17 19.06 -11.81
N ASP A 49 -0.89 20.28 -12.32
CA ASP A 49 -1.26 20.69 -13.69
C ASP A 49 -0.05 20.91 -14.61
N LEU A 50 1.14 20.52 -14.18
CA LEU A 50 2.38 20.71 -14.94
C LEU A 50 3.08 19.38 -15.14
N SER A 51 3.90 19.31 -16.18
CA SER A 51 4.84 18.19 -16.31
C SER A 51 5.76 18.17 -15.09
N ILE A 52 6.07 16.98 -14.59
CA ILE A 52 7.06 16.81 -13.53
C ILE A 52 8.42 17.42 -13.87
N SER A 53 8.76 17.49 -15.16
CA SER A 53 9.98 18.16 -15.65
C SER A 53 10.02 19.66 -15.32
N SER A 54 8.88 20.29 -15.09
CA SER A 54 8.79 21.69 -14.66
C SER A 54 9.43 21.90 -13.29
N LEU A 55 9.51 20.88 -12.43
CA LEU A 55 10.19 20.98 -11.12
C LEU A 55 11.66 21.43 -11.23
N ARG A 56 12.28 21.31 -12.41
CA ARG A 56 13.63 21.84 -12.71
C ARG A 56 13.74 23.37 -12.60
N LEU A 57 12.61 24.08 -12.65
CA LEU A 57 12.57 25.54 -12.49
C LEU A 57 12.70 25.99 -11.04
N TRP A 58 12.53 25.10 -10.07
CA TRP A 58 12.69 25.40 -8.65
C TRP A 58 14.09 25.00 -8.20
N LEU A 59 14.97 25.98 -8.16
CA LEU A 59 16.38 25.84 -7.80
C LEU A 59 16.55 25.82 -6.28
N ILE A 60 17.51 25.02 -5.82
CA ILE A 60 17.80 24.80 -4.40
C ILE A 60 19.24 25.24 -4.13
N PHE A 61 19.41 26.03 -3.07
CA PHE A 61 20.69 26.59 -2.64
C PHE A 61 20.94 26.27 -1.16
N GLU A 62 22.19 25.93 -0.83
CA GLU A 62 22.61 25.63 0.55
C GLU A 62 22.78 26.92 1.36
N GLY A 63 21.94 27.16 2.37
CA GLY A 63 21.96 28.37 3.19
C GLY A 63 20.72 29.26 3.02
N ASP A 64 20.85 30.54 3.35
CA ASP A 64 19.77 31.52 3.52
C ASP A 64 19.55 32.45 2.31
N SER A 65 20.22 32.18 1.19
CA SER A 65 20.15 33.03 0.00
C SER A 65 20.39 32.26 -1.29
N ILE A 66 19.84 32.80 -2.39
CA ILE A 66 20.06 32.30 -3.75
C ILE A 66 21.48 32.54 -4.26
N ASN A 67 22.26 33.36 -3.56
CA ASN A 67 23.67 33.61 -3.88
C ASN A 67 24.59 32.53 -3.30
N ASN A 68 24.06 31.63 -2.48
CA ASN A 68 24.84 30.54 -1.91
C ASN A 68 25.05 29.42 -2.94
N LYS A 69 25.73 28.35 -2.53
CA LYS A 69 26.02 27.19 -3.37
C LYS A 69 24.72 26.57 -3.89
N TYR A 70 24.55 26.55 -5.22
CA TYR A 70 23.52 25.75 -5.87
C TYR A 70 23.78 24.26 -5.66
N ILE A 71 22.75 23.52 -5.25
CA ILE A 71 22.87 22.11 -4.87
C ILE A 71 21.89 21.19 -5.62
N GLY A 72 21.01 21.74 -6.45
CA GLY A 72 20.07 20.97 -7.27
C GLY A 72 18.76 21.71 -7.49
N ASN A 73 17.76 21.00 -7.98
CA ASN A 73 16.39 21.52 -8.16
C ASN A 73 15.34 20.54 -7.58
N LEU A 74 14.07 20.94 -7.54
CA LEU A 74 13.01 20.08 -7.01
C LEU A 74 12.79 18.80 -7.83
N TYR A 75 13.16 18.78 -9.12
CA TYR A 75 13.12 17.54 -9.91
C TYR A 75 14.18 16.56 -9.41
N ASP A 76 15.38 17.04 -9.06
CA ASP A 76 16.40 16.20 -8.44
C ASP A 76 15.88 15.64 -7.10
N ALA A 77 15.32 16.51 -6.24
CA ALA A 77 14.74 16.11 -4.96
C ALA A 77 13.56 15.12 -5.07
N TYR A 78 12.80 15.17 -6.17
CA TYR A 78 11.72 14.22 -6.46
C TYR A 78 12.25 12.89 -7.05
N SER A 79 13.14 12.98 -8.05
CA SER A 79 13.59 11.86 -8.86
C SER A 79 14.65 11.00 -8.17
N THR A 80 15.36 11.52 -7.18
CA THR A 80 16.19 10.71 -6.29
C THR A 80 15.30 9.93 -5.33
N SER A 81 14.60 8.92 -5.86
CA SER A 81 13.82 7.92 -5.11
C SER A 81 14.65 7.14 -4.07
N SER A 82 15.95 7.44 -3.96
CA SER A 82 16.96 6.84 -3.09
C SER A 82 17.55 7.82 -2.06
N ALA A 83 17.13 9.08 -1.98
CA ALA A 83 17.50 9.99 -0.90
C ALA A 83 16.60 11.22 -0.93
N SER A 84 15.75 11.39 0.07
CA SER A 84 15.19 12.71 0.34
C SER A 84 16.35 13.69 0.49
N PHE A 85 16.22 14.83 -0.20
CA PHE A 85 17.30 15.78 -0.35
C PHE A 85 17.67 16.36 1.02
N ASN A 86 18.84 15.98 1.54
CA ASN A 86 19.34 16.44 2.83
C ASN A 86 20.38 17.53 2.62
N THR A 87 20.25 18.64 3.33
CA THR A 87 21.30 19.65 3.40
C THR A 87 22.40 19.25 4.37
N TRP A 88 23.60 19.81 4.20
CA TRP A 88 24.69 19.66 5.15
C TRP A 88 24.58 20.64 6.32
N GLY A 89 24.00 21.80 6.06
CA GLY A 89 23.73 22.87 7.01
C GLY A 89 22.27 22.91 7.46
N LYS A 90 22.00 23.87 8.34
CA LYS A 90 20.69 24.11 8.96
C LYS A 90 19.70 24.81 8.05
N GLN A 91 20.14 25.32 6.91
CA GLN A 91 19.35 26.22 6.08
C GLN A 91 19.40 25.80 4.62
N VAL A 92 18.26 25.94 3.95
CA VAL A 92 18.14 25.76 2.50
C VAL A 92 17.25 26.84 1.94
N THR A 93 17.60 27.36 0.76
CA THR A 93 16.79 28.36 0.07
C THR A 93 16.32 27.81 -1.26
N ILE A 94 15.01 27.83 -1.47
CA ILE A 94 14.35 27.38 -2.70
C ILE A 94 13.81 28.60 -3.43
N TYR A 95 14.12 28.70 -4.72
CA TYR A 95 13.69 29.81 -5.55
C TYR A 95 13.26 29.31 -6.93
N LYS A 96 12.12 29.79 -7.40
CA LYS A 96 11.66 29.49 -8.75
C LYS A 96 12.24 30.50 -9.74
N PHE A 97 12.88 29.99 -10.79
CA PHE A 97 13.32 30.78 -11.93
C PHE A 97 12.14 31.01 -12.90
N ASN A 98 11.88 32.28 -13.28
CA ASN A 98 10.82 32.74 -14.19
C ASN A 98 9.38 32.82 -13.60
N GLU A 99 8.46 33.50 -14.31
CA GLU A 99 7.08 33.77 -13.87
C GLU A 99 6.26 32.51 -13.50
N ILE A 100 5.33 32.68 -12.56
CA ILE A 100 4.55 31.61 -11.93
C ILE A 100 3.09 31.70 -12.37
N PRO A 101 2.52 30.67 -13.04
CA PRO A 101 1.12 30.37 -12.83
C PRO A 101 0.97 29.89 -11.38
N GLN A 102 0.48 30.79 -10.50
CA GLN A 102 0.25 30.47 -9.09
C GLN A 102 -0.54 29.17 -8.99
N ASN A 103 -0.03 28.25 -8.18
CA ASN A 103 -0.71 27.00 -7.88
C ASN A 103 -0.82 26.85 -6.36
N ASN A 104 -2.03 26.56 -5.89
CA ASN A 104 -2.33 26.34 -4.48
C ASN A 104 -1.91 24.95 -3.98
N HIS A 105 -1.38 24.08 -4.85
CA HIS A 105 -0.83 22.79 -4.48
C HIS A 105 0.57 22.91 -3.87
N SER A 106 0.84 22.08 -2.87
CA SER A 106 2.15 21.99 -2.24
C SER A 106 3.15 21.38 -3.22
N LEU A 107 4.31 22.02 -3.38
CA LEU A 107 5.38 21.56 -4.29
C LEU A 107 6.53 20.91 -3.55
N PHE A 108 6.73 21.30 -2.29
CA PHE A 108 7.72 20.69 -1.42
C PHE A 108 7.27 20.77 0.03
N LEU A 109 7.91 19.97 0.87
CA LEU A 109 7.77 19.99 2.32
C LEU A 109 9.16 19.97 2.93
N GLY A 110 9.38 20.87 3.88
CA GLY A 110 10.58 20.91 4.71
C GLY A 110 10.33 20.24 6.05
N MET A 111 11.31 19.47 6.52
CA MET A 111 11.36 18.92 7.88
C MET A 111 12.79 18.95 8.42
N ASP A 112 12.94 18.90 9.74
CA ASP A 112 14.25 18.63 10.33
C ASP A 112 14.61 17.14 10.12
N VAL A 113 15.89 16.85 9.89
CA VAL A 113 16.36 15.46 9.74
C VAL A 113 16.05 14.58 10.95
N GLN A 114 15.88 15.14 12.16
CA GLN A 114 15.46 14.38 13.34
C GLN A 114 13.98 14.02 13.30
N ALA A 115 13.12 14.88 12.74
CA ALA A 115 11.69 14.61 12.58
C ALA A 115 11.43 13.38 11.70
N SER A 116 12.40 13.00 10.86
CA SER A 116 12.30 11.82 10.00
C SER A 116 12.40 10.48 10.75
N GLY A 117 12.87 10.48 11.99
CA GLY A 117 13.07 9.27 12.79
C GLY A 117 13.97 8.25 12.08
N ILE A 118 13.49 7.02 11.93
CA ILE A 118 14.22 5.92 11.26
C ILE A 118 14.08 5.93 9.73
N VAL A 119 13.22 6.80 9.18
CA VAL A 119 12.90 6.81 7.75
C VAL A 119 14.11 7.29 6.94
N LYS A 120 14.51 6.48 5.96
CA LYS A 120 15.62 6.81 5.06
C LYS A 120 15.15 7.49 3.78
N TYR A 121 14.01 7.07 3.25
CA TYR A 121 13.49 7.54 1.98
C TYR A 121 12.09 8.09 2.14
N PHE A 122 11.81 9.21 1.46
CA PHE A 122 10.49 9.80 1.37
C PHE A 122 10.10 10.00 -0.08
N ARG A 123 8.86 9.68 -0.39
CA ARG A 123 8.19 10.02 -1.65
C ARG A 123 7.05 10.98 -1.34
N GLY A 124 7.07 12.16 -1.96
CA GLY A 124 5.93 13.07 -1.96
C GLY A 124 4.96 12.71 -3.09
N LEU A 125 3.67 12.70 -2.79
CA LEU A 125 2.61 12.48 -3.78
C LEU A 125 1.40 13.38 -3.48
N VAL A 126 0.79 13.91 -4.53
CA VAL A 126 -0.53 14.55 -4.45
C VAL A 126 -1.51 13.58 -5.12
N CYS A 127 -2.56 13.19 -4.40
CA CYS A 127 -3.56 12.27 -4.90
C CYS A 127 -4.80 13.04 -5.36
N SER A 128 -5.30 12.70 -6.54
CA SER A 128 -6.49 13.34 -7.12
C SER A 128 -7.05 12.47 -8.24
N PRO A 129 -8.27 11.91 -8.12
CA PRO A 129 -9.02 11.57 -6.90
C PRO A 129 -8.61 10.20 -6.30
N TYR A 130 -7.75 9.46 -7.00
CA TYR A 130 -7.32 8.10 -6.68
C TYR A 130 -5.81 7.97 -6.90
N CYS A 131 -5.16 7.17 -6.05
CA CYS A 131 -3.76 6.85 -6.17
C CYS A 131 -3.50 5.36 -5.99
N GLN A 132 -2.83 4.76 -6.98
CA GLN A 132 -2.10 3.52 -6.77
C GLN A 132 -0.66 3.81 -6.38
N ILE A 133 -0.29 3.40 -5.17
CA ILE A 133 1.06 3.58 -4.62
C ILE A 133 1.75 2.24 -4.52
N ASN A 134 2.96 2.17 -5.09
CA ASN A 134 3.93 1.15 -4.71
C ASN A 134 4.89 1.78 -3.68
N LEU A 135 4.89 1.25 -2.47
CA LEU A 135 5.82 1.64 -1.41
C LEU A 135 6.78 0.47 -1.17
N ASP A 136 8.07 0.71 -1.39
CA ASP A 136 9.13 -0.31 -1.33
C ASP A 136 10.15 0.06 -0.26
N SER A 137 10.23 -0.79 0.76
CA SER A 137 11.14 -0.76 1.89
C SER A 137 12.03 -2.00 1.95
N THR A 138 12.28 -2.64 0.81
CA THR A 138 13.16 -3.83 0.72
C THR A 138 14.58 -3.53 1.21
N TYR A 139 15.09 -2.31 0.97
CA TYR A 139 16.47 -1.93 1.31
C TYR A 139 16.57 -1.03 2.55
N ALA A 140 15.56 -0.20 2.81
CA ALA A 140 15.48 0.62 4.02
C ALA A 140 14.04 1.12 4.24
N VAL A 141 13.78 1.60 5.45
CA VAL A 141 12.49 2.22 5.83
C VAL A 141 12.15 3.36 4.87
N ASN A 142 10.97 3.27 4.25
CA ASN A 142 10.50 4.21 3.23
C ASN A 142 9.15 4.79 3.67
N ALA A 143 8.91 6.05 3.33
CA ALA A 143 7.66 6.72 3.65
C ALA A 143 7.05 7.39 2.44
N LEU A 144 5.73 7.30 2.32
CA LEU A 144 4.95 8.17 1.47
C LEU A 144 4.43 9.33 2.31
N ILE A 145 4.57 10.56 1.81
CA ILE A 145 3.88 11.73 2.33
C ILE A 145 2.91 12.23 1.27
N THR A 146 1.70 12.55 1.71
CA THR A 146 0.71 13.27 0.90
C THR A 146 0.26 14.53 1.62
N VAL A 147 -0.03 15.57 0.84
CA VAL A 147 -0.52 16.86 1.36
C VAL A 147 -1.80 17.23 0.63
N SER A 148 -2.93 17.13 1.33
CA SER A 148 -4.25 17.55 0.84
C SER A 148 -5.21 17.70 2.02
N ASN A 149 -6.18 18.61 1.90
CA ASN A 149 -7.29 18.73 2.85
C ASN A 149 -8.35 17.64 2.67
N ASP A 150 -8.29 16.88 1.57
CA ASP A 150 -9.21 15.77 1.35
C ASP A 150 -8.96 14.64 2.35
N ILE A 151 -10.01 13.91 2.70
CA ILE A 151 -9.89 12.67 3.48
C ILE A 151 -9.44 11.57 2.53
N TYR A 152 -8.43 10.80 2.92
CA TYR A 152 -8.02 9.61 2.18
C TYR A 152 -8.45 8.35 2.90
N TYR A 153 -9.09 7.46 2.17
CA TYR A 153 -9.47 6.13 2.62
C TYR A 153 -8.43 5.15 2.11
N LEU A 154 -7.76 4.46 3.06
CA LEU A 154 -6.86 3.36 2.75
C LEU A 154 -7.69 2.07 2.75
N GLY A 155 -7.88 1.51 1.56
CA GLY A 155 -8.66 0.30 1.32
C GLY A 155 -7.87 -1.00 1.48
N LYS A 156 -8.46 -2.11 1.01
CA LYS A 156 -7.84 -3.43 1.04
C LYS A 156 -6.52 -3.48 0.28
N PHE A 157 -5.60 -4.30 0.78
CA PHE A 157 -4.37 -4.66 0.09
C PHE A 157 -4.60 -5.94 -0.71
N LYS A 158 -4.07 -5.99 -1.93
CA LYS A 158 -4.03 -7.24 -2.69
C LYS A 158 -3.17 -8.30 -2.00
N HIS A 159 -2.09 -7.86 -1.36
CA HIS A 159 -1.18 -8.67 -0.58
C HIS A 159 -0.50 -7.77 0.45
N PHE A 160 -0.51 -8.19 1.71
CA PHE A 160 0.22 -7.53 2.79
C PHE A 160 1.37 -8.44 3.29
N PRO A 161 2.64 -8.01 3.26
CA PRO A 161 3.79 -8.79 3.73
C PRO A 161 3.65 -9.37 5.14
N THR A 162 4.21 -10.56 5.38
CA THR A 162 4.07 -11.22 6.68
C THR A 162 4.87 -10.57 7.81
N ASP A 163 6.04 -10.00 7.51
CA ASP A 163 6.99 -9.42 8.48
C ASP A 163 7.21 -7.90 8.26
N SER A 164 6.14 -7.19 7.89
CA SER A 164 6.16 -5.73 7.75
C SER A 164 5.12 -5.05 8.65
N ASN A 165 5.44 -3.83 9.03
CA ASN A 165 4.55 -2.88 9.67
C ASN A 165 4.42 -1.63 8.79
N LEU A 166 3.17 -1.31 8.47
CA LEU A 166 2.80 -0.03 7.90
C LEU A 166 2.29 0.86 9.03
N LYS A 167 3.08 1.86 9.41
CA LYS A 167 2.68 2.89 10.37
C LYS A 167 2.07 4.08 9.64
N ILE A 168 0.92 4.53 10.10
CA ILE A 168 0.16 5.61 9.49
C ILE A 168 0.11 6.75 10.48
N TYR A 169 0.60 7.92 10.07
CA TYR A 169 0.65 9.11 10.91
C TYR A 169 -0.11 10.28 10.29
N GLU A 170 -0.56 11.16 11.17
CA GLU A 170 -1.25 12.40 10.83
C GLU A 170 -0.47 13.61 11.30
N GLY A 171 0.08 14.41 10.39
CA GLY A 171 0.85 15.62 10.72
C GLY A 171 2.35 15.37 10.94
N GLN A 172 2.71 14.54 11.93
CA GLN A 172 4.09 14.33 12.36
C GLN A 172 4.45 12.85 12.54
N ILE A 173 5.74 12.51 12.47
CA ILE A 173 6.25 11.13 12.63
C ILE A 173 6.67 10.91 14.08
N ASN A 174 5.70 10.75 14.97
CA ASN A 174 5.90 10.42 16.38
C ASN A 174 4.69 9.67 16.94
N ASP A 175 4.80 9.15 18.17
CA ASP A 175 3.77 8.30 18.76
C ASP A 175 2.46 9.05 19.07
N ASP A 176 2.52 10.35 19.38
CA ASP A 176 1.33 11.19 19.61
C ASP A 176 0.48 11.40 18.35
N HIS A 177 1.13 11.26 17.19
CA HIS A 177 0.53 11.42 15.87
C HIS A 177 0.34 10.09 15.12
N LEU A 178 0.60 8.96 15.77
CA LEU A 178 0.42 7.62 15.19
C LEU A 178 -1.06 7.23 15.21
N LEU A 179 -1.66 7.12 14.03
CA LEU A 179 -3.05 6.73 13.86
C LEU A 179 -3.24 5.21 13.96
N ALA A 180 -2.38 4.45 13.28
CA ALA A 180 -2.44 2.98 13.29
C ALA A 180 -1.09 2.35 12.94
N THR A 181 -0.88 1.12 13.42
CA THR A 181 0.15 0.20 12.92
C THR A 181 -0.52 -1.01 12.31
N VAL A 182 -0.41 -1.15 11.00
CA VAL A 182 -1.01 -2.24 10.22
C VAL A 182 0.05 -3.29 9.93
N ASN A 183 -0.27 -4.56 10.17
CA ASN A 183 0.57 -5.71 9.85
C ASN A 183 -0.29 -6.90 9.41
N SER A 184 0.35 -8.02 9.04
CA SER A 184 -0.34 -9.22 8.56
C SER A 184 -1.37 -9.81 9.53
N SER A 185 -1.22 -9.57 10.84
CA SER A 185 -2.13 -10.09 11.86
C SER A 185 -3.41 -9.26 12.05
N ASN A 186 -3.35 -7.95 11.78
CA ASN A 186 -4.45 -7.02 12.07
C ASN A 186 -4.98 -6.27 10.84
N VAL A 187 -4.38 -6.45 9.66
CA VAL A 187 -4.73 -5.71 8.42
C VAL A 187 -6.22 -5.78 8.08
N LEU A 188 -6.86 -6.91 8.33
CA LEU A 188 -8.29 -7.10 8.07
C LEU A 188 -9.21 -6.37 9.06
N GLN A 189 -8.75 -6.20 10.31
CA GLN A 189 -9.51 -5.53 11.36
C GLN A 189 -9.29 -4.03 11.33
N THR A 190 -8.15 -3.60 10.78
CA THR A 190 -7.76 -2.19 10.74
C THR A 190 -8.28 -1.49 9.50
N LEU A 191 -8.48 -2.21 8.39
CA LEU A 191 -8.87 -1.63 7.10
C LEU A 191 -10.30 -2.01 6.69
N PRO A 192 -11.01 -1.13 5.96
CA PRO A 192 -10.55 0.17 5.49
C PRO A 192 -10.47 1.20 6.62
N MET A 193 -9.65 2.24 6.45
CA MET A 193 -9.55 3.33 7.41
C MET A 193 -9.45 4.69 6.74
N ALA A 194 -9.91 5.73 7.43
CA ALA A 194 -9.81 7.12 6.98
C ALA A 194 -8.62 7.82 7.63
N VAL A 195 -7.88 8.58 6.83
CA VAL A 195 -6.81 9.48 7.25
C VAL A 195 -7.21 10.90 6.85
N LYS A 196 -7.35 11.79 7.83
CA LYS A 196 -8.07 13.07 7.74
C LYS A 196 -7.16 14.30 7.83
N SER A 197 -5.97 14.17 8.39
CA SER A 197 -5.03 15.30 8.50
C SER A 197 -4.58 15.83 7.14
N SER A 198 -4.21 17.11 7.08
CA SER A 198 -3.71 17.74 5.86
C SER A 198 -2.38 17.14 5.38
N ILE A 199 -1.58 16.62 6.32
CA ILE A 199 -0.34 15.87 6.05
C ILE A 199 -0.57 14.43 6.50
N LYS A 200 -0.50 13.51 5.55
CA LYS A 200 -0.72 12.07 5.80
C LYS A 200 0.54 11.32 5.45
N ILE A 201 1.01 10.47 6.35
CA ILE A 201 2.33 9.83 6.26
C ILE A 201 2.15 8.34 6.42
N TYR A 202 2.68 7.57 5.48
CA TYR A 202 2.62 6.11 5.47
C TYR A 202 4.05 5.59 5.49
N VAL A 203 4.49 5.03 6.61
CA VAL A 203 5.85 4.51 6.82
C VAL A 203 5.83 3.00 6.78
N LEU A 204 6.55 2.41 5.82
CA LEU A 204 6.77 0.98 5.72
C LEU A 204 8.18 0.66 6.22
N ASP A 205 8.31 -0.35 7.07
CA ASP A 205 9.59 -0.76 7.64
C ASP A 205 10.38 -1.74 6.75
N LYS A 206 9.68 -2.67 6.09
CA LYS A 206 10.26 -3.74 5.28
C LYS A 206 9.38 -4.13 4.09
N GLU A 207 10.01 -4.82 3.14
CA GLU A 207 9.37 -5.38 1.94
C GLU A 207 8.60 -4.32 1.15
N LYS A 208 7.50 -4.69 0.49
CA LYS A 208 6.81 -3.82 -0.45
C LYS A 208 5.31 -4.06 -0.42
N ILE A 209 4.57 -2.97 -0.51
CA ILE A 209 3.11 -2.98 -0.54
C ILE A 209 2.59 -2.21 -1.75
N ASN A 210 1.46 -2.67 -2.28
CA ASN A 210 0.66 -1.89 -3.24
C ASN A 210 -0.57 -1.39 -2.50
N MET A 211 -0.64 -0.09 -2.30
CA MET A 211 -1.69 0.60 -1.57
C MET A 211 -2.55 1.41 -2.53
N TYR A 212 -3.83 1.51 -2.20
CA TYR A 212 -4.80 2.33 -2.89
C TYR A 212 -5.32 3.39 -1.93
N LEU A 213 -5.23 4.65 -2.34
CA LEU A 213 -5.80 5.78 -1.61
C LEU A 213 -6.94 6.36 -2.43
N ASP A 214 -8.11 6.41 -1.81
CA ASP A 214 -9.35 6.92 -2.39
C ASP A 214 -9.83 8.15 -1.64
N THR A 215 -10.43 9.10 -2.34
CA THR A 215 -11.06 10.28 -1.73
C THR A 215 -12.54 10.04 -1.39
N ASN A 216 -13.13 8.99 -1.94
CA ASN A 216 -14.51 8.58 -1.70
C ASN A 216 -14.55 7.38 -0.73
N PRO A 217 -15.31 7.44 0.38
CA PRO A 217 -15.44 6.31 1.30
C PRO A 217 -16.02 5.04 0.64
N ASP A 218 -16.86 5.19 -0.38
CA ASP A 218 -17.55 4.07 -1.02
C ASP A 218 -16.64 3.30 -1.99
N ASP A 219 -15.56 3.93 -2.46
CA ASP A 219 -14.55 3.31 -3.32
C ASP A 219 -13.49 2.54 -2.50
N GLY A 220 -13.47 2.74 -1.18
CA GLY A 220 -12.63 2.03 -0.23
C GLY A 220 -13.01 0.57 -0.12
N ASP A 221 -12.38 -0.27 -0.94
CA ASP A 221 -12.56 -1.72 -0.95
C ASP A 221 -12.40 -2.34 0.47
N VAL A 222 -13.43 -3.05 0.94
CA VAL A 222 -13.47 -3.72 2.26
C VAL A 222 -13.05 -5.19 2.14
N TYR A 223 -12.41 -5.72 3.18
CA TYR A 223 -12.23 -7.17 3.30
C TYR A 223 -13.53 -7.84 3.75
N THR A 224 -14.01 -8.82 2.98
CA THR A 224 -15.11 -9.68 3.41
C THR A 224 -14.54 -10.99 3.91
N LEU A 225 -14.47 -11.16 5.23
CA LEU A 225 -14.07 -12.43 5.84
C LEU A 225 -15.22 -13.44 5.79
N VAL A 226 -14.90 -14.65 5.33
CA VAL A 226 -15.83 -15.78 5.31
C VAL A 226 -15.16 -17.05 5.80
N ASN A 227 -15.91 -17.88 6.49
CA ASN A 227 -15.51 -19.25 6.73
C ASN A 227 -15.81 -20.07 5.48
N PHE A 228 -14.75 -20.42 4.75
CA PHE A 228 -14.84 -21.38 3.65
C PHE A 228 -14.94 -22.78 4.24
N ASN A 229 -16.11 -23.40 4.11
CA ASN A 229 -16.34 -24.80 4.44
C ASN A 229 -16.51 -25.56 3.12
N PHE A 230 -15.48 -26.27 2.69
CA PHE A 230 -15.49 -26.96 1.41
C PHE A 230 -15.19 -28.45 1.54
N ASN A 231 -15.83 -29.23 0.68
CA ASN A 231 -15.61 -30.67 0.57
C ASN A 231 -15.24 -31.02 -0.89
N LEU A 232 -14.13 -31.73 -1.08
CA LEU A 232 -13.76 -32.23 -2.40
C LEU A 232 -14.46 -33.57 -2.64
N THR A 233 -15.67 -33.49 -3.20
CA THR A 233 -16.54 -34.65 -3.43
C THR A 233 -16.02 -35.55 -4.54
N TYR A 234 -15.42 -34.96 -5.57
CA TYR A 234 -14.88 -35.71 -6.70
C TYR A 234 -13.70 -34.99 -7.33
N PHE A 235 -12.70 -35.76 -7.78
CA PHE A 235 -11.57 -35.27 -8.56
C PHE A 235 -11.04 -36.41 -9.42
N ASP A 236 -11.04 -36.20 -10.73
CA ASP A 236 -10.59 -37.20 -11.68
C ASP A 236 -9.05 -37.27 -11.74
N LEU A 237 -8.54 -38.47 -11.48
CA LEU A 237 -7.13 -38.85 -11.43
C LEU A 237 -6.67 -39.63 -12.68
N SER A 238 -7.45 -39.64 -13.75
CA SER A 238 -7.21 -40.43 -14.97
C SER A 238 -5.87 -40.17 -15.70
N GLY A 239 -5.05 -39.21 -15.25
CA GLY A 239 -3.72 -38.92 -15.82
C GLY A 239 -2.61 -38.92 -14.75
N PRO A 240 -1.39 -39.39 -15.09
CA PRO A 240 -0.26 -39.48 -14.15
C PRO A 240 0.20 -38.13 -13.60
N SER A 241 -0.28 -37.02 -14.18
CA SER A 241 0.10 -35.66 -13.83
C SER A 241 -1.08 -34.77 -13.43
N THR A 242 -2.33 -35.28 -13.36
CA THR A 242 -3.47 -34.42 -13.03
C THR A 242 -3.37 -33.93 -11.58
N THR A 243 -3.53 -32.62 -11.39
CA THR A 243 -3.43 -31.99 -10.05
C THR A 243 -4.60 -31.05 -9.80
N LEU A 244 -5.08 -31.03 -8.55
CA LEU A 244 -5.96 -29.99 -8.04
C LEU A 244 -5.25 -29.26 -6.91
N LYS A 245 -5.22 -27.93 -6.98
CA LYS A 245 -4.77 -27.08 -5.88
C LYS A 245 -5.92 -26.27 -5.35
N ILE A 246 -6.08 -26.23 -4.04
CA ILE A 246 -7.00 -25.34 -3.35
C ILE A 246 -6.18 -24.49 -2.41
N SER A 247 -6.30 -23.17 -2.55
CA SER A 247 -5.64 -22.20 -1.69
C SER A 247 -6.69 -21.27 -1.10
N VAL A 248 -6.59 -21.01 0.21
CA VAL A 248 -7.38 -19.96 0.87
C VAL A 248 -6.42 -18.88 1.31
N TYR A 249 -6.80 -17.63 1.05
CA TYR A 249 -6.00 -16.47 1.38
C TYR A 249 -6.67 -15.61 2.44
N ARG A 250 -5.84 -14.80 3.09
CA ARG A 250 -6.22 -13.74 4.02
C ARG A 250 -5.33 -12.54 3.78
N ALA A 251 -5.88 -11.42 3.31
CA ALA A 251 -5.09 -10.26 2.87
C ALA A 251 -4.00 -10.65 1.86
N GLY A 252 -4.33 -11.57 0.94
CA GLY A 252 -3.40 -12.12 -0.05
C GLY A 252 -2.31 -13.04 0.50
N ASN A 253 -2.31 -13.38 1.79
CA ASN A 253 -1.42 -14.41 2.36
C ASN A 253 -2.11 -15.76 2.36
N GLU A 254 -1.43 -16.81 1.89
CA GLU A 254 -1.98 -18.17 1.88
C GLU A 254 -2.07 -18.69 3.31
N VAL A 255 -3.31 -18.88 3.81
CA VAL A 255 -3.61 -19.42 5.14
C VAL A 255 -3.96 -20.91 5.10
N PHE A 256 -4.26 -21.43 3.91
CA PHE A 256 -4.41 -22.86 3.66
C PHE A 256 -3.95 -23.20 2.25
N TYR A 257 -3.29 -24.35 2.11
CA TYR A 257 -2.89 -24.94 0.84
C TYR A 257 -3.12 -26.44 0.83
N GLY A 258 -3.90 -26.92 -0.13
CA GLY A 258 -4.08 -28.33 -0.44
C GLY A 258 -3.67 -28.60 -1.89
N LYS A 259 -2.76 -29.55 -2.11
CA LYS A 259 -2.40 -30.03 -3.46
C LYS A 259 -2.68 -31.52 -3.58
N TYR A 260 -3.69 -31.87 -4.35
CA TYR A 260 -4.16 -33.24 -4.52
C TYR A 260 -3.76 -33.81 -5.88
N TYR A 261 -3.38 -35.09 -5.88
CA TYR A 261 -2.91 -35.84 -7.04
C TYR A 261 -2.90 -37.35 -6.72
N GLN A 262 -2.53 -38.18 -7.67
CA GLN A 262 -2.47 -39.64 -7.46
C GLN A 262 -1.46 -39.96 -6.33
N GLY A 263 -1.94 -40.52 -5.23
CA GLY A 263 -1.13 -40.80 -4.05
C GLY A 263 -1.15 -39.70 -2.98
N ASN A 264 -1.81 -38.56 -3.22
CA ASN A 264 -2.15 -37.57 -2.21
C ASN A 264 -3.61 -37.12 -2.38
N TYR A 265 -4.52 -37.88 -1.80
CA TYR A 265 -5.95 -37.68 -1.92
C TYR A 265 -6.44 -36.58 -0.96
N PRO A 266 -7.55 -35.89 -1.29
CA PRO A 266 -8.19 -35.00 -0.33
C PRO A 266 -8.63 -35.74 0.94
N PRO A 267 -8.72 -35.04 2.08
CA PRO A 267 -9.37 -35.60 3.26
C PRO A 267 -10.84 -35.91 2.96
N SER A 268 -11.38 -36.92 3.63
CA SER A 268 -12.80 -37.32 3.52
C SER A 268 -13.75 -36.42 4.30
N THR A 269 -13.20 -35.51 5.11
CA THR A 269 -13.95 -34.56 5.92
C THR A 269 -13.92 -33.16 5.31
N PRO A 270 -14.99 -32.36 5.46
CA PRO A 270 -14.98 -30.97 5.05
C PRO A 270 -13.85 -30.18 5.70
N ILE A 271 -13.22 -29.31 4.91
CA ILE A 271 -12.17 -28.39 5.35
C ILE A 271 -12.81 -27.06 5.67
N LYS A 272 -12.58 -26.54 6.87
CA LYS A 272 -13.02 -25.20 7.30
C LYS A 272 -11.84 -24.28 7.51
N VAL A 273 -11.79 -23.18 6.75
CA VAL A 273 -10.73 -22.19 6.82
C VAL A 273 -11.33 -20.79 6.70
N LEU A 274 -10.98 -19.91 7.65
CA LEU A 274 -11.35 -18.50 7.60
C LEU A 274 -10.42 -17.72 6.65
N GLY A 275 -10.96 -17.09 5.62
CA GLY A 275 -10.21 -16.28 4.66
C GLY A 275 -11.08 -15.20 3.99
N ASP A 276 -10.47 -14.41 3.10
CA ASP A 276 -11.14 -13.40 2.28
C ASP A 276 -11.28 -13.82 0.81
N SER A 277 -10.50 -14.82 0.38
CA SER A 277 -10.58 -15.38 -0.96
C SER A 277 -10.15 -16.85 -1.00
N LEU A 278 -10.70 -17.58 -1.95
CA LEU A 278 -10.38 -18.98 -2.22
C LEU A 278 -10.05 -19.12 -3.70
N THR A 279 -9.04 -19.94 -4.03
CA THR A 279 -8.68 -20.27 -5.41
C THR A 279 -8.67 -21.78 -5.59
N VAL A 280 -9.26 -22.25 -6.69
CA VAL A 280 -9.20 -23.65 -7.12
C VAL A 280 -8.49 -23.70 -8.47
N ASN A 281 -7.38 -24.43 -8.55
CA ASN A 281 -6.60 -24.61 -9.77
C ASN A 281 -6.54 -26.09 -10.16
N TYR A 282 -7.21 -26.45 -11.24
CA TYR A 282 -7.21 -27.81 -11.78
C TYR A 282 -6.35 -27.87 -13.05
N ARG A 283 -5.36 -28.77 -13.05
CA ARG A 283 -4.45 -28.97 -14.20
C ARG A 283 -4.51 -30.41 -14.67
N THR A 284 -4.84 -30.60 -15.95
CA THR A 284 -4.99 -31.91 -16.59
C THR A 284 -3.81 -32.31 -17.47
N TYR A 285 -2.89 -31.38 -17.76
CA TYR A 285 -1.71 -31.61 -18.60
C TYR A 285 -2.00 -32.28 -19.95
N GLY A 286 -3.17 -31.99 -20.54
CA GLY A 286 -3.58 -32.54 -21.84
C GLY A 286 -4.33 -33.87 -21.76
N THR A 287 -4.49 -34.47 -20.58
CA THR A 287 -5.29 -35.68 -20.40
C THR A 287 -6.79 -35.35 -20.39
N ALA A 288 -7.60 -36.18 -21.05
CA ALA A 288 -9.05 -36.11 -20.92
C ALA A 288 -9.45 -36.48 -19.50
N THR A 289 -10.32 -35.68 -18.89
CA THR A 289 -10.79 -35.92 -17.53
C THR A 289 -12.27 -35.60 -17.40
N LYS A 290 -12.92 -36.30 -16.48
CA LYS A 290 -14.25 -36.01 -15.95
C LYS A 290 -14.26 -34.79 -15.00
N GLY A 291 -13.10 -34.16 -14.77
CA GLY A 291 -12.96 -32.92 -14.00
C GLY A 291 -12.95 -33.11 -12.49
N PHE A 292 -13.45 -32.12 -11.77
CA PHE A 292 -13.57 -32.12 -10.31
C PHE A 292 -14.90 -31.55 -9.86
N ARG A 293 -15.26 -31.86 -8.61
CA ARG A 293 -16.40 -31.31 -7.89
C ARG A 293 -15.99 -30.87 -6.50
N VAL A 294 -16.13 -29.59 -6.23
CA VAL A 294 -16.02 -29.01 -4.88
C VAL A 294 -17.39 -28.50 -4.47
N ASP A 295 -17.87 -28.99 -3.33
CA ASP A 295 -19.05 -28.43 -2.66
C ASP A 295 -18.55 -27.33 -1.71
N LEU A 296 -19.01 -26.09 -1.87
CA LEU A 296 -18.55 -24.93 -1.11
C LEU A 296 -19.71 -24.30 -0.33
N LEU A 297 -19.51 -24.13 0.98
CA LEU A 297 -20.40 -23.39 1.86
C LEU A 297 -19.62 -22.23 2.47
N CYS A 298 -20.06 -21.00 2.20
CA CYS A 298 -19.53 -19.80 2.83
C CYS A 298 -20.47 -19.39 3.96
N THR A 299 -19.92 -19.23 5.16
CA THR A 299 -20.64 -18.76 6.35
C THR A 299 -20.00 -17.49 6.88
N GLY A 300 -20.81 -16.65 7.54
CA GLY A 300 -20.33 -15.47 8.26
C GLY A 300 -19.31 -15.83 9.35
N GLU A 301 -18.72 -14.81 9.97
CA GLU A 301 -17.58 -14.93 10.88
C GLU A 301 -17.93 -15.69 12.18
N ASP A 302 -17.69 -17.01 12.19
CA ASP A 302 -17.54 -17.82 13.39
C ASP A 302 -16.07 -18.25 13.47
N GLN A 303 -15.28 -17.76 14.44
CA GLN A 303 -13.80 -17.92 14.49
C GLN A 303 -13.26 -19.37 14.66
N THR A 304 -14.05 -20.40 14.36
CA THR A 304 -13.68 -21.81 14.53
C THR A 304 -13.14 -22.42 13.23
N SER A 305 -11.81 -22.40 13.04
CA SER A 305 -11.13 -23.28 12.08
C SER A 305 -11.11 -24.71 12.65
N THR A 306 -11.41 -25.73 11.83
CA THR A 306 -11.36 -27.13 12.27
C THR A 306 -10.05 -27.83 11.91
N ILE A 307 -9.11 -27.12 11.29
CA ILE A 307 -7.81 -27.66 10.88
C ILE A 307 -6.73 -26.66 11.29
N ASP A 308 -5.83 -27.08 12.18
CA ASP A 308 -4.63 -26.33 12.52
C ASP A 308 -3.72 -26.21 11.29
N PRO A 309 -3.04 -25.06 11.10
CA PRO A 309 -2.07 -24.90 10.03
C PRO A 309 -0.98 -25.99 10.16
N VAL A 310 -0.83 -26.83 9.13
CA VAL A 310 0.34 -27.70 9.01
C VAL A 310 1.53 -26.80 8.71
N LYS A 311 2.22 -26.36 9.77
CA LYS A 311 3.57 -25.80 9.70
C LYS A 311 4.49 -26.67 10.55
N GLY A 312 5.65 -27.03 9.99
CA GLY A 312 6.79 -27.54 10.77
C GLY A 312 7.14 -26.58 11.93
N PRO A 313 8.00 -27.05 12.85
CA PRO A 313 7.90 -26.81 14.29
C PRO A 313 7.73 -25.32 14.64
N THR A 314 6.69 -25.01 15.41
CA THR A 314 6.41 -23.66 15.92
C THR A 314 6.63 -23.63 17.43
N THR A 315 7.33 -22.61 17.90
CA THR A 315 7.33 -22.15 19.30
C THR A 315 6.06 -21.33 19.56
N SER A 316 5.36 -21.69 20.63
CA SER A 316 4.04 -21.18 21.01
C SER A 316 4.03 -19.73 21.52
N GLY A 317 2.94 -19.01 21.23
CA GLY A 317 2.57 -17.76 21.88
C GLY A 317 1.05 -17.58 21.86
N ILE A 318 0.46 -17.47 23.05
CA ILE A 318 -0.99 -17.33 23.32
C ILE A 318 -1.45 -15.90 22.96
N THR A 319 -2.68 -15.71 22.46
CA THR A 319 -3.34 -14.40 22.50
C THR A 319 -4.86 -14.52 22.68
N THR A 320 -5.38 -13.64 23.52
CA THR A 320 -6.76 -13.43 24.00
C THR A 320 -7.70 -12.74 22.99
N THR A 321 -8.99 -13.01 23.19
CA THR A 321 -10.20 -12.64 22.44
C THR A 321 -10.54 -11.14 22.45
N ASN A 322 -11.21 -10.66 21.39
CA ASN A 322 -12.22 -9.58 21.48
C ASN A 322 -13.39 -9.91 20.53
N GLN A 323 -14.61 -9.80 21.07
CA GLN A 323 -15.87 -10.21 20.47
C GLN A 323 -16.57 -8.97 19.88
N PHE A 324 -16.82 -8.96 18.57
CA PHE A 324 -17.72 -7.98 17.93
C PHE A 324 -19.07 -8.63 17.57
N SER A 325 -20.12 -7.82 17.56
CA SER A 325 -21.52 -8.23 17.38
C SER A 325 -21.78 -8.83 15.99
N PRO A 326 -22.71 -9.80 15.87
CA PRO A 326 -22.88 -10.60 14.66
C PRO A 326 -23.43 -9.76 13.51
N SER A 327 -22.62 -9.59 12.47
CA SER A 327 -23.10 -9.15 11.15
C SER A 327 -23.96 -10.25 10.54
N SER A 328 -25.11 -9.86 9.99
CA SER A 328 -26.14 -10.71 9.34
C SER A 328 -25.55 -11.92 8.59
N THR A 329 -25.85 -13.13 9.07
CA THR A 329 -25.41 -14.40 8.48
C THR A 329 -26.05 -14.61 7.11
N ARG A 330 -25.34 -14.27 6.03
CA ARG A 330 -25.73 -14.65 4.67
C ARG A 330 -25.04 -15.97 4.31
N LEU A 331 -25.82 -17.05 4.26
CA LEU A 331 -25.38 -18.37 3.81
C LEU A 331 -25.44 -18.43 2.28
N THR A 332 -24.34 -18.78 1.63
CA THR A 332 -24.34 -19.17 0.22
C THR A 332 -23.77 -20.59 0.09
N THR A 333 -24.58 -21.48 -0.46
CA THR A 333 -24.15 -22.83 -0.83
C THR A 333 -24.01 -22.87 -2.35
N GLU A 334 -22.81 -23.14 -2.82
CA GLU A 334 -22.52 -23.22 -4.25
C GLU A 334 -21.84 -24.55 -4.57
N LYS A 335 -22.20 -25.10 -5.73
CA LYS A 335 -21.67 -26.37 -6.22
C LYS A 335 -20.99 -26.11 -7.55
N TYR A 336 -19.74 -26.56 -7.67
CA TYR A 336 -18.93 -26.38 -8.87
C TYR A 336 -18.56 -27.72 -9.49
N ASP A 337 -19.06 -27.96 -10.70
CA ASP A 337 -18.71 -29.12 -11.53
C ASP A 337 -17.93 -28.65 -12.76
N THR A 338 -16.81 -29.32 -13.09
CA THR A 338 -16.04 -29.05 -14.31
C THR A 338 -15.90 -30.31 -15.15
N THR A 339 -15.71 -30.14 -16.47
CA THR A 339 -15.32 -31.24 -17.38
C THR A 339 -14.27 -30.74 -18.36
N THR A 340 -13.29 -31.57 -18.73
CA THR A 340 -12.30 -31.21 -19.76
C THR A 340 -12.32 -32.22 -20.89
N LYS A 341 -12.61 -31.77 -22.11
CA LYS A 341 -12.47 -32.59 -23.32
C LYS A 341 -11.00 -32.57 -23.76
N ALA A 342 -10.48 -33.69 -24.26
CA ALA A 342 -9.15 -33.73 -24.88
C ALA A 342 -9.09 -32.72 -26.04
N SER A 343 -8.18 -31.77 -25.94
CA SER A 343 -7.86 -30.80 -26.99
C SER A 343 -6.43 -31.07 -27.44
N ASN A 344 -6.21 -31.17 -28.76
CA ASN A 344 -4.90 -31.33 -29.39
C ASN A 344 -4.01 -30.07 -29.31
N ARG A 345 -4.25 -29.14 -28.39
CA ARG A 345 -3.39 -27.97 -28.17
C ARG A 345 -3.12 -27.73 -26.69
N LEU A 346 -1.83 -27.57 -26.41
CA LEU A 346 -1.21 -27.31 -25.11
C LEU A 346 -1.87 -26.11 -24.41
N ILE A 347 -2.17 -26.30 -23.12
CA ILE A 347 -2.57 -25.31 -22.10
C ILE A 347 -4.06 -24.94 -22.10
N SER A 348 -4.85 -25.65 -21.28
CA SER A 348 -6.11 -25.12 -20.71
C SER A 348 -5.83 -24.73 -19.26
N ASN A 349 -5.70 -23.42 -18.99
CA ASN A 349 -5.65 -22.87 -17.64
C ASN A 349 -7.05 -22.36 -17.32
N ILE A 350 -7.84 -23.13 -16.54
CA ILE A 350 -9.06 -22.60 -15.93
C ILE A 350 -8.67 -22.05 -14.56
N LEU A 351 -8.58 -20.73 -14.45
CA LEU A 351 -8.38 -20.00 -13.20
C LEU A 351 -9.73 -19.42 -12.80
N LEU A 352 -10.32 -19.95 -11.72
CA LEU A 352 -11.49 -19.35 -11.07
C LEU A 352 -10.98 -18.51 -9.91
N ILE A 353 -11.11 -17.18 -10.02
CA ILE A 353 -10.82 -16.23 -8.94
C ILE A 353 -12.16 -15.88 -8.30
N PHE A 354 -12.34 -16.25 -7.03
CA PHE A 354 -13.48 -15.81 -6.24
C PHE A 354 -13.12 -14.49 -5.56
N ILE A 355 -13.54 -13.38 -6.17
CA ILE A 355 -13.56 -12.07 -5.51
C ILE A 355 -14.97 -11.92 -4.94
N GLY A 356 -15.09 -11.74 -3.63
CA GLY A 356 -16.37 -11.44 -2.99
C GLY A 356 -16.89 -10.05 -3.40
N MET A 357 -17.32 -9.87 -4.64
CA MET A 357 -18.17 -8.75 -5.06
C MET A 357 -19.61 -9.16 -4.80
N PHE A 358 -20.14 -8.79 -3.64
CA PHE A 358 -21.58 -8.81 -3.44
C PHE A 358 -22.16 -7.53 -4.05
N LEU A 359 -22.77 -7.66 -5.23
CA LEU A 359 -23.69 -6.68 -5.79
C LEU A 359 -24.75 -6.35 -4.72
N ILE A 360 -24.77 -5.09 -4.27
CA ILE A 360 -25.90 -4.50 -3.57
C ILE A 360 -27.00 -4.32 -4.61
N LEU A 361 -27.86 -5.32 -4.76
CA LEU A 361 -29.15 -5.17 -5.44
C LEU A 361 -30.18 -4.81 -4.38
N TRP A 362 -30.62 -3.55 -4.41
CA TRP A 362 -31.94 -3.15 -3.93
C TRP A 362 -33.02 -3.63 -4.89
#